data_AF-A0A7Z0LED6-F1
#
_entry.id   AF-A0A7Z0LED6-F1
#
_cell.length_a   1.000
_cell.length_b   1.000
_cell.length_c   1.000
_cell.angle_alpha   90.00
_cell.angle_beta   90.00
_cell.angle_gamma   90.00
#
_symmetry.space_group_name_H-M   'P 1'
#
loop_
_entity.id
_entity.type
_entity.pdbx_description
1 polymer ?
#
loop_
_entity_poly.entity_id
_entity_poly.type
_entity_poly.pdbx_seq_one_letter_code
_entity_poly.pdbx_strand_id
1 'polypeptide(L)' 'LLKKEESIRLALSVPYNNGLVEGTNNKIKLLKRSAFGYRKHERVYNILCKRKKGINPAIVELYQKYY' A
#
# COMPACT_ATOMS: atom_id res chain seq x y z
N LEU A 1 4.38 19.79 -14.94
CA LEU A 1 3.74 18.58 -14.41
C LEU A 1 2.74 18.09 -15.45
N LEU A 2 2.85 16.85 -15.93
CA LEU A 2 1.86 16.26 -16.83
C LEU A 2 0.48 16.31 -16.17
N LYS A 3 -0.57 16.49 -16.96
CA LYS A 3 -1.92 16.35 -16.43
C LYS A 3 -2.09 14.90 -15.96
N LYS A 4 -2.87 14.70 -14.90
CA LYS A 4 -3.00 13.42 -14.21
C LYS A 4 -3.42 12.29 -15.17
N GLU A 5 -4.32 12.57 -16.10
CA GLU A 5 -4.70 11.62 -17.15
C GLU A 5 -3.56 11.22 -18.08
N GLU A 6 -2.72 12.18 -18.49
CA GLU A 6 -1.59 11.91 -19.39
C GLU A 6 -0.56 11.02 -18.71
N SER A 7 -0.30 11.23 -17.42
CA SER A 7 0.60 10.34 -16.65
C SER A 7 0.06 8.91 -16.55
N ILE A 8 -1.26 8.74 -16.44
CA ILE A 8 -1.89 7.42 -16.38
C ILE A 8 -1.80 6.74 -17.74
N ARG A 9 -2.14 7.44 -18.83
CA ARG A 9 -2.01 6.91 -20.20
C ARG A 9 -0.57 6.51 -20.51
N LEU A 10 0.39 7.36 -20.15
CA LEU A 10 1.81 7.08 -20.35
C LEU A 10 2.26 5.84 -19.57
N ALA A 11 1.90 5.73 -18.29
CA ALA A 11 2.24 4.58 -17.46
C ALA A 11 1.68 3.26 -18.01
N LEU A 12 0.52 3.28 -18.67
CA LEU A 12 -0.06 2.08 -19.31
C LEU A 12 0.62 1.73 -20.63
N SER A 13 1.17 2.71 -21.35
CA SER A 13 1.82 2.50 -22.65
C SER A 13 3.27 2.04 -22.56
N VAL A 14 4.00 2.42 -21.51
CA VAL A 14 5.42 2.09 -21.37
C VAL A 14 5.63 0.77 -20.63
N PRO A 15 6.59 -0.07 -21.05
CA PRO A 15 6.84 -1.36 -20.40
C PRO A 15 7.42 -1.22 -18.99
N TYR A 16 8.10 -0.10 -18.71
CA TYR A 16 8.71 0.19 -17.42
C TYR A 16 8.24 1.55 -16.91
N ASN A 17 7.63 1.55 -15.73
CA ASN A 17 7.27 2.77 -15.00
C ASN A 17 7.42 2.56 -13.49
N ASN A 18 7.63 3.65 -12.75
CA ASN A 18 7.79 3.61 -11.31
C ASN A 18 6.46 3.51 -10.53
N GLY A 19 5.31 3.40 -11.24
CA GLY A 19 3.98 3.51 -10.64
C GLY A 19 3.69 2.40 -9.63
N LEU A 20 4.12 1.17 -9.92
CA LEU A 20 3.95 0.04 -9.00
C LEU A 20 4.76 0.24 -7.71
N VAL A 21 6.02 0.66 -7.82
CA VAL A 21 6.92 0.87 -6.68
C VAL A 21 6.44 2.03 -5.81
N GLU A 22 6.10 3.18 -6.42
CA GLU A 22 5.56 4.32 -5.68
C GLU A 22 4.21 4.03 -5.04
N GLY A 23 3.31 3.34 -5.76
CA GLY A 23 2.03 2.91 -5.23
C GLY A 23 2.19 1.98 -4.02
N THR A 24 3.15 1.05 -4.10
CA THR A 24 3.47 0.14 -3.00
C THR A 24 4.05 0.89 -1.80
N ASN A 25 5.01 1.79 -2.02
CA ASN A 25 5.59 2.62 -0.98
C ASN A 25 4.54 3.48 -0.26
N ASN A 26 3.61 4.08 -1.01
CA ASN A 26 2.53 4.88 -0.43
C ASN A 26 1.55 4.04 0.39
N LYS A 27 1.23 2.81 -0.05
CA LYS A 27 0.43 1.86 0.74
C LYS A 27 1.14 1.46 2.04
N ILE A 28 2.43 1.14 2.00
CA ILE A 28 3.21 0.80 3.20
C ILE A 28 3.25 1.99 4.19
N LYS A 29 3.46 3.21 3.71
CA LYS A 29 3.41 4.42 4.55
C LYS A 29 2.04 4.59 5.22
N LEU A 30 0.95 4.37 4.49
CA LEU A 30 -0.40 4.44 5.04
C LEU A 30 -0.65 3.37 6.12
N LEU A 31 -0.16 2.15 5.89
CA LEU A 31 -0.23 1.04 6.85
C LEU A 31 0.49 1.38 8.14
N LYS A 32 1.74 1.86 8.06
CA LYS A 32 2.53 2.29 9.22
C LYS A 32 1.82 3.35 10.06
N ARG A 33 1.24 4.38 9.42
CA ARG A 33 0.44 5.40 10.13
C ARG A 33 -0.82 4.84 10.77
N SER A 34 -1.49 3.93 10.06
CA SER A 34 -2.73 3.31 10.56
C SER A 34 -2.48 2.29 11.65
N ALA A 35 -1.28 1.71 11.72
CA ALA A 35 -0.85 0.74 12.72
C ALA A 35 -0.25 1.40 13.97
N PHE A 36 -0.01 2.72 13.94
CA PHE A 36 0.50 3.46 15.09
C PHE A 36 -0.46 3.37 16.28
N GLY A 37 0.07 3.04 17.47
CA GLY A 37 -0.71 2.88 18.71
C GLY A 37 -1.31 1.49 18.95
N TYR A 38 -1.20 0.55 18.00
CA TYR A 38 -1.62 -0.82 18.23
C TYR A 38 -0.51 -1.63 18.91
N ARG A 39 -0.82 -2.18 20.09
CA ARG A 39 0.13 -2.96 20.91
C ARG A 39 0.36 -4.39 20.44
N LYS A 40 -0.54 -4.93 19.60
CA LYS A 40 -0.44 -6.29 19.02
C LYS A 40 -0.61 -6.22 17.51
N HIS A 41 0.36 -6.76 16.78
CA HIS A 41 0.40 -6.76 15.30
C HIS A 41 -0.79 -7.51 14.68
N GLU A 42 -1.35 -8.49 15.39
CA GLU A 42 -2.51 -9.27 14.97
C GLU A 42 -3.82 -8.44 14.94
N ARG A 43 -3.95 -7.43 15.82
CA ARG A 43 -5.10 -6.50 15.80
C ARG A 43 -5.05 -5.56 14.59
N VAL A 44 -3.85 -5.16 14.18
CA VAL A 44 -3.63 -4.35 12.97
C VAL A 44 -4.09 -5.13 11.73
N TYR A 45 -3.69 -6.40 11.62
CA TYR A 45 -4.13 -7.30 10.54
C TYR A 45 -5.65 -7.43 10.48
N ASN A 46 -6.28 -7.78 11.61
CA ASN A 46 -7.73 -7.94 11.66
C ASN A 46 -8.47 -6.65 11.29
N ILE A 47 -7.99 -5.48 11.71
CA ILE A 47 -8.65 -4.22 11.39
C ILE A 47 -8.44 -3.81 9.94
N LEU A 48 -7.24 -4.00 9.38
CA LEU A 48 -6.92 -3.55 8.02
C LEU A 48 -7.43 -4.51 6.94
N CYS A 49 -7.43 -5.81 7.22
CA CYS A 49 -7.94 -6.83 6.30
C CYS A 49 -9.45 -7.07 6.48
N LYS A 50 -10.02 -6.99 7.70
CA LYS A 50 -11.46 -7.25 7.93
C LYS A 50 -12.35 -6.02 7.91
N ARG A 51 -11.87 -4.81 8.24
CA ARG A 51 -12.61 -3.61 7.80
C ARG A 51 -12.44 -3.54 6.28
N LYS A 52 -13.52 -3.25 5.54
CA LYS A 52 -13.62 -3.22 4.07
C LYS A 52 -12.62 -2.30 3.30
N LYS A 53 -11.43 -2.02 3.82
CA LYS A 53 -10.37 -1.24 3.18
C LYS A 53 -9.60 -2.01 2.09
N GLY A 54 -9.90 -3.30 1.89
CA GLY A 54 -9.40 -4.07 0.74
C GLY A 54 -7.88 -4.22 0.69
N ILE A 55 -7.22 -4.18 1.86
CA ILE A 55 -5.77 -4.33 1.93
C ILE A 55 -5.42 -5.81 1.80
N ASN A 56 -4.58 -6.13 0.82
CA ASN A 56 -4.12 -7.49 0.58
C ASN A 56 -3.38 -8.04 1.83
N PRO A 57 -3.80 -9.20 2.37
CA PRO A 57 -3.16 -9.86 3.51
C PRO A 57 -1.64 -10.02 3.38
N ALA A 58 -1.15 -10.33 2.19
CA ALA A 58 0.28 -10.53 1.93
C ALA A 58 1.11 -9.27 2.24
N ILE A 59 0.55 -8.07 2.02
CA ILE A 59 1.25 -6.81 2.35
C ILE A 59 1.33 -6.62 3.88
N VAL A 60 0.30 -7.06 4.61
CA VAL A 60 0.30 -6.98 6.07
C VAL A 60 1.26 -8.02 6.67
N GLU A 61 1.32 -9.23 6.11
CA GLU A 61 2.30 -10.24 6.49
C GLU A 61 3.74 -9.79 6.20
N LEU A 62 4.00 -9.18 5.04
CA LEU A 62 5.29 -8.55 4.75
C LEU A 62 5.62 -7.46 5.78
N TYR A 63 4.64 -6.64 6.16
CA TYR A 63 4.86 -5.66 7.21
C TYR A 63 5.25 -6.31 8.53
N GLN A 64 4.56 -7.38 8.96
CA GLN A 64 4.88 -8.12 10.20
C GLN A 64 6.23 -8.84 10.15
N LYS A 65 6.65 -9.30 8.97
CA LYS A 65 7.91 -10.03 8.79
C LYS A 65 9.13 -9.12 8.83
N TYR A 66 9.00 -7.89 8.34
CA TYR A 66 10.12 -6.96 8.16
C TYR A 66 10.14 -5.78 9.14
N TYR A 67 9.09 -5.60 9.96
CA TYR A 67 8.94 -4.52 10.93
C TYR A 67 8.22 -4.99 12.20
#